data_AF-A0A6G4U9G5-F1
#
_entry.id   AF-A0A6G4U9G5-F1
#
_cell.length_a   1.000
_cell.length_b   1.000
_cell.length_c   1.000
_cell.angle_alpha   90.00
_cell.angle_beta   90.00
_cell.angle_gamma   90.00
#
_symmetry.space_group_name_H-M   'P 1'
#
loop_
_entity.id
_entity.type
_entity.pdbx_description
1 polymer ?
#
loop_
_entity_poly.entity_id
_entity_poly.type
_entity_poly.pdbx_seq_one_letter_code
_entity_poly.pdbx_strand_id
1 'polypeptide(L)'
;MSDATTPPRWLTDSEMRAWMGYRGLRLLLDAQIARDLQRVSGLSAPDYDVLSALSSAEGRRWRLTRLADRMLWSKSRLSRHIARMEER
;
A
#
# COMPACT_ATOMS: atom_id res chain seq x y z
N MET A 1 15.18 28.26 -24.27
CA MET A 1 16.28 28.56 -23.35
C MET A 1 15.82 28.18 -21.95
N SER A 2 16.31 27.17 -21.25
CA SER A 2 17.08 25.94 -21.52
C SER A 2 16.23 24.81 -20.91
N ASP A 3 16.26 23.59 -21.41
CA ASP A 3 17.04 22.60 -20.67
C ASP A 3 17.58 21.53 -21.59
N ALA A 4 18.91 21.47 -21.63
CA ALA A 4 19.66 20.53 -22.44
C ALA A 4 19.46 19.12 -21.87
N THR A 5 18.95 18.24 -22.73
CA THR A 5 19.39 16.85 -23.01
C THR A 5 20.37 16.21 -22.01
N THR A 6 20.02 16.15 -20.72
CA THR A 6 20.84 15.43 -19.75
C THR A 6 20.66 13.94 -20.02
N PRO A 7 21.72 13.19 -20.34
CA PRO A 7 21.59 11.76 -20.56
C PRO A 7 21.04 11.10 -19.29
N PRO A 8 20.13 10.12 -19.42
CA PRO A 8 19.55 9.46 -18.26
C PRO A 8 20.65 8.85 -17.40
N ARG A 9 20.67 9.19 -16.10
CA ARG A 9 21.60 8.58 -15.14
C ARG A 9 21.11 7.18 -14.80
N TRP A 10 21.70 6.18 -15.44
CA TRP A 10 21.48 4.78 -15.10
C TRP A 10 22.08 4.42 -13.74
N LEU A 11 21.52 3.38 -13.13
CA LEU A 11 22.05 2.81 -11.89
C LEU A 11 23.40 2.16 -12.18
N THR A 12 24.36 2.37 -11.29
CA THR A 12 25.57 1.55 -11.20
C THR A 12 25.20 0.10 -10.87
N ASP A 13 26.12 -0.84 -11.09
CA ASP A 13 25.88 -2.25 -10.76
C ASP A 13 25.54 -2.46 -9.27
N SER A 14 26.13 -1.65 -8.39
CA SER A 14 25.85 -1.69 -6.95
C SER A 14 24.42 -1.23 -6.63
N GLU A 15 23.99 -0.11 -7.22
CA GLU A 15 22.63 0.42 -7.09
C GLU A 15 21.61 -0.54 -7.72
N MET A 16 21.93 -1.15 -8.86
CA MET A 16 21.07 -2.12 -9.52
C MET A 16 20.89 -3.38 -8.67
N ARG A 17 21.96 -3.93 -8.09
CA ARG A 17 21.87 -5.07 -7.17
C ARG A 17 21.03 -4.75 -5.94
N ALA A 18 21.25 -3.59 -5.33
CA ALA A 18 20.47 -3.15 -4.18
C ALA A 18 18.98 -2.98 -4.54
N TRP A 19 18.70 -2.37 -5.68
CA TRP A 19 17.34 -2.17 -6.18
C TRP A 19 16.62 -3.49 -6.43
N MET A 20 17.27 -4.43 -7.14
CA MET A 20 16.70 -5.74 -7.42
C MET A 20 16.48 -6.56 -6.13
N GLY A 21 17.42 -6.50 -5.18
CA GLY A 21 17.27 -7.14 -3.87
C GLY A 21 16.07 -6.59 -3.10
N TYR A 22 15.93 -5.26 -3.01
CA TYR A 22 14.79 -4.62 -2.37
C TYR A 22 13.46 -5.00 -3.04
N ARG A 23 13.39 -4.96 -4.39
CA ARG A 23 12.15 -5.35 -5.11
C ARG A 23 11.78 -6.81 -4.85
N GLY A 24 12.76 -7.70 -4.89
CA GLY A 24 12.54 -9.14 -4.65
C GLY A 24 12.05 -9.40 -3.24
N LEU A 25 12.70 -8.81 -2.24
CA LEU A 25 12.29 -8.89 -0.84
C LEU A 25 10.85 -8.40 -0.66
N ARG A 26 10.53 -7.22 -1.17
CA ARG A 26 9.19 -6.63 -1.04
C ARG A 26 8.12 -7.51 -1.67
N LEU A 27 8.35 -8.01 -2.88
CA LEU A 27 7.40 -8.89 -3.56
C LEU A 27 7.12 -10.17 -2.77
N LEU A 28 8.16 -10.82 -2.27
CA LEU A 28 8.03 -12.06 -1.50
C LEU A 28 7.33 -11.81 -0.15
N LEU A 29 7.68 -10.73 0.53
CA LEU A 29 7.11 -10.35 1.81
C LEU A 29 5.62 -10.03 1.68
N ASP A 30 5.25 -9.14 0.76
CA ASP A 30 3.86 -8.73 0.54
C ASP A 30 2.99 -9.95 0.17
N ALA A 31 3.51 -10.86 -0.66
CA ALA A 31 2.81 -12.08 -1.03
C ALA A 31 2.62 -13.05 0.15
N GLN A 32 3.63 -13.20 1.02
CA GLN A 32 3.52 -14.06 2.20
C GLN A 32 2.54 -13.49 3.22
N ILE A 33 2.60 -12.18 3.49
CA ILE A 33 1.66 -11.50 4.40
C ILE A 33 0.23 -11.65 3.88
N ALA A 34 -0.01 -11.42 2.58
CA ALA A 34 -1.35 -11.57 2.00
C ALA A 34 -1.88 -13.01 2.14
N ARG A 35 -1.03 -14.03 1.93
CA ARG A 35 -1.39 -15.43 2.15
C ARG A 35 -1.75 -15.71 3.60
N ASP A 36 -0.95 -15.21 4.54
CA ASP A 36 -1.19 -15.45 5.97
C ASP A 36 -2.42 -14.72 6.49
N LEU A 37 -2.66 -13.48 6.06
CA LEU A 37 -3.90 -12.75 6.38
C LEU A 37 -5.13 -13.52 5.90
N GLN A 38 -5.12 -13.96 4.65
CA GLN A 38 -6.24 -14.73 4.10
C GLN A 38 -6.43 -16.06 4.85
N ARG A 39 -5.35 -16.78 5.15
CA ARG A 39 -5.39 -18.10 5.80
C ARG A 39 -5.86 -18.02 7.26
N VAL A 40 -5.42 -17.02 8.01
CA VAL A 40 -5.64 -16.94 9.46
C VAL A 40 -6.91 -16.16 9.80
N SER A 41 -7.25 -15.13 9.02
CA SER A 41 -8.36 -14.22 9.32
C SER A 41 -9.42 -14.13 8.22
N GLY A 42 -9.18 -14.71 7.05
CA GLY A 42 -10.05 -14.53 5.88
C GLY A 42 -9.99 -13.12 5.27
N LEU A 43 -9.12 -12.24 5.78
CA LEU A 43 -8.99 -10.87 5.32
C LEU A 43 -8.05 -10.77 4.13
N SER A 44 -8.43 -9.93 3.15
CA SER A 44 -7.48 -9.43 2.18
C SER A 44 -6.57 -8.37 2.82
N ALA A 45 -5.36 -8.18 2.28
CA ALA A 45 -4.45 -7.15 2.78
C ALA A 45 -5.07 -5.73 2.79
N PRO A 46 -5.80 -5.28 1.75
CA PRO A 46 -6.53 -4.01 1.79
C PRO A 46 -7.59 -3.91 2.91
N ASP A 47 -8.34 -5.00 3.16
CA ASP A 47 -9.34 -5.01 4.24
C ASP A 47 -8.66 -4.87 5.61
N TYR A 48 -7.55 -5.60 5.80
CA TYR A 48 -6.73 -5.50 7.01
C TYR A 48 -6.17 -4.08 7.20
N ASP A 49 -5.65 -3.44 6.15
CA ASP A 49 -5.10 -2.08 6.25
C ASP A 49 -6.15 -1.06 6.70
N VAL A 50 -7.38 -1.16 6.20
CA VAL A 50 -8.51 -0.31 6.65
C VAL A 50 -8.80 -0.56 8.13
N LEU A 51 -8.98 -1.82 8.53
CA LEU A 51 -9.32 -2.18 9.91
C LEU A 51 -8.21 -1.81 10.90
N SER A 52 -6.95 -2.02 10.52
CA SER A 52 -5.78 -1.66 11.31
C SER A 52 -5.72 -0.14 11.54
N ALA A 53 -5.91 0.66 10.48
CA ALA A 53 -5.95 2.12 10.59
C ALA A 53 -7.10 2.63 11.47
N LEU A 54 -8.29 2.02 11.36
CA LEU A 54 -9.44 2.35 12.22
C LEU A 54 -9.21 1.92 13.66
N SER A 55 -8.59 0.76 13.91
CA SER A 55 -8.36 0.23 15.26
C SER A 55 -7.49 1.14 16.14
N SER A 56 -6.57 1.87 15.51
CA SER A 56 -5.65 2.81 16.17
C SER A 56 -6.27 4.19 16.37
N ALA A 57 -7.51 4.41 15.92
CA ALA A 57 -8.21 5.68 16.02
C ALA A 57 -8.98 5.81 17.34
N GLU A 58 -9.07 7.02 17.87
CA GLU A 58 -10.01 7.33 18.95
C GLU A 58 -11.45 7.00 18.50
N GLY A 59 -12.15 6.19 19.29
CA GLY A 59 -13.50 5.71 18.96
C GLY A 59 -13.58 4.82 17.73
N ARG A 60 -12.44 4.26 17.26
CA ARG A 60 -12.34 3.35 16.10
C ARG A 60 -12.92 3.91 14.80
N ARG A 61 -12.85 5.23 14.61
CA ARG A 61 -13.47 5.93 13.49
C ARG A 61 -12.56 7.00 12.91
N TRP A 62 -12.67 7.21 11.61
CA TRP A 62 -12.00 8.30 10.90
C TRP A 62 -12.97 8.99 9.94
N ARG A 63 -12.72 10.28 9.65
CA ARG A 63 -13.32 10.91 8.46
C ARG A 63 -12.72 10.24 7.22
N LEU A 64 -13.58 9.86 6.27
CA LEU A 64 -13.19 9.17 5.03
C LEU A 64 -12.01 9.83 4.31
N THR A 65 -12.00 11.16 4.20
CA THR A 65 -10.92 11.90 3.53
C THR A 65 -9.58 11.73 4.23
N ARG A 66 -9.55 11.84 5.56
CA ARG A 66 -8.32 11.66 6.34
C ARG A 66 -7.82 10.21 6.31
N LEU A 67 -8.74 9.24 6.29
CA LEU A 67 -8.36 7.83 6.13
C LEU A 67 -7.76 7.57 4.74
N ALA A 68 -8.35 8.17 3.69
CA ALA A 68 -7.82 8.08 2.33
C ALA A 68 -6.39 8.64 2.23
N ASP A 69 -6.15 9.82 2.81
CA ASP A 69 -4.82 10.43 2.87
C ASP A 69 -3.82 9.54 3.63
N ARG A 70 -4.21 9.00 4.79
CA ARG A 70 -3.37 8.11 5.60
C ARG A 70 -2.97 6.84 4.87
N MET A 71 -3.89 6.30 4.05
CA MET A 71 -3.69 5.08 3.27
C MET A 71 -3.05 5.35 1.90
N LEU A 72 -2.80 6.61 1.53
CA LEU A 72 -2.32 7.02 0.20
C LEU A 72 -3.26 6.55 -0.93
N TRP A 73 -4.57 6.55 -0.66
CA TRP A 73 -5.59 6.16 -1.62
C TRP A 73 -6.43 7.37 -2.03
N SER A 74 -6.98 7.34 -3.24
CA SER A 74 -8.00 8.33 -3.60
C SER A 74 -9.28 8.10 -2.77
N LYS A 75 -9.98 9.19 -2.45
CA LYS A 75 -11.28 9.13 -1.74
C LYS A 75 -12.26 8.16 -2.43
N SER A 76 -12.35 8.20 -3.76
CA SER A 76 -13.24 7.34 -4.54
C SER A 76 -12.84 5.86 -4.51
N ARG A 77 -11.54 5.55 -4.41
CA ARG A 77 -11.08 4.17 -4.20
C ARG A 77 -11.50 3.68 -2.83
N LEU A 78 -11.22 4.45 -1.78
CA LEU A 78 -11.54 4.06 -0.40
C LEU A 78 -13.05 3.92 -0.19
N SER A 79 -13.85 4.87 -0.70
CA SER A 79 -15.32 4.80 -0.58
C SER A 79 -15.88 3.51 -1.18
N ARG A 80 -15.44 3.12 -2.38
CA ARG A 80 -15.88 1.87 -3.02
C ARG A 80 -15.38 0.64 -2.27
N HIS A 81 -14.21 0.72 -1.63
CA HIS A 81 -13.69 -0.39 -0.85
C HIS A 81 -14.48 -0.60 0.43
N ILE A 82 -14.73 0.47 1.19
CA ILE A 82 -15.54 0.42 2.42
C ILE A 82 -16.95 -0.09 2.13
N ALA A 83 -17.61 0.40 1.08
CA ALA A 83 -18.93 -0.10 0.70
C ALA A 83 -18.94 -1.63 0.49
N ARG A 84 -17.92 -2.19 -0.19
CA ARG A 84 -17.78 -3.66 -0.33
C ARG A 84 -17.47 -4.38 0.98
N MET A 85 -16.80 -3.71 1.92
CA MET A 85 -16.54 -4.29 3.24
C MET A 85 -17.80 -4.31 4.11
N GLU A 86 -18.67 -3.30 3.98
CA GLU A 86 -19.95 -3.23 4.71
C GLU A 86 -20.99 -4.25 4.18
N GLU A 87 -20.87 -4.66 2.91
CA GLU A 87 -21.71 -5.69 2.30
C GLU A 87 -21.34 -7.13 2.69
N ARG A 88 -20.20 -7.34 3.38
CA ARG A 88 -19.71 -8.66 3.81
C ARG A 88 -20.01 -8.91 5.28
#